data_AF-B7AUF5-F1
#
_entry.id   AF-B7AUF5-F1
#
_cell.length_a   1.000
_cell.length_b   1.000
_cell.length_c   1.000
_cell.angle_alpha   90.00
_cell.angle_beta   90.00
_cell.angle_gamma   90.00
#
_symmetry.space_group_name_H-M   'P 1'
#
loop_
_entity.id
_entity.type
_entity.pdbx_description
1 polymer ?
#
loop_
_entity_poly.entity_id
_entity_poly.type
_entity_poly.pdbx_seq_one_letter_code
_entity_poly.pdbx_strand_id
1 'polypeptide(L)'
;MSMQQVKDYICNNIDALRGRYICVSNVHTTVMSHDDESYCNVQNSAALRLPDGKPLSIVAKHRGFEDAVRVTGPDLMGELFADAGKNKLRHYFYGSTQETLDTLEKKLKEKYPDIIIAGMFSPPFGAVSDEDDAEFVKMINDAGPDVVWVGLGAPKQERWMYYHRDRVNAVMIGVGAGFDYYADNIKRAPKWMQKCSLEWLYRLMQDPKRLARRYMDTNYRFIRLVKKENSRQ
;
A
#
# COMPACT_ATOMS: atom_id res chain seq x y z
N MET A 1 7.84 -0.18 14.11
CA MET A 1 7.37 1.22 14.12
C MET A 1 5.87 1.22 14.29
N SER A 2 5.36 2.05 15.20
CA SER A 2 3.94 2.37 15.36
C SER A 2 3.41 3.14 14.13
N MET A 3 2.09 3.24 13.97
CA MET A 3 1.50 4.04 12.89
C MET A 3 1.97 5.50 12.94
N GLN A 4 2.00 6.09 14.15
CA GLN A 4 2.46 7.46 14.35
C GLN A 4 3.94 7.61 13.98
N GLN A 5 4.81 6.67 14.39
CA GLN A 5 6.22 6.67 14.01
C GLN A 5 6.41 6.55 12.49
N VAL A 6 5.59 5.74 11.81
CA VAL A 6 5.64 5.60 10.34
C VAL A 6 5.24 6.91 9.67
N LYS A 7 4.14 7.54 10.10
CA LYS A 7 3.71 8.84 9.60
C LYS A 7 4.82 9.89 9.79
N ASP A 8 5.32 10.03 11.01
CA ASP A 8 6.34 11.02 11.35
C ASP A 8 7.62 10.80 10.55
N TYR A 9 8.02 9.53 10.38
CA TYR A 9 9.16 9.20 9.54
C TYR A 9 8.96 9.61 8.08
N ILE A 10 7.79 9.33 7.48
CA ILE A 10 7.49 9.72 6.11
C ILE A 10 7.50 11.25 5.96
N CYS A 11 6.81 11.96 6.84
CA CYS A 11 6.74 13.42 6.80
C CYS A 11 8.13 14.07 6.97
N ASN A 12 8.93 13.59 7.92
CA ASN A 12 10.23 14.20 8.23
C ASN A 12 11.33 13.85 7.21
N ASN A 13 11.13 12.80 6.41
CA ASN A 13 12.12 12.31 5.45
C ASN A 13 11.60 12.36 4.01
N ILE A 14 10.58 13.17 3.72
CA ILE A 14 9.90 13.17 2.42
C ILE A 14 10.88 13.39 1.26
N ASP A 15 11.83 14.31 1.41
CA ASP A 15 12.83 14.61 0.39
C ASP A 15 13.85 13.49 0.22
N ALA A 16 14.28 12.85 1.31
CA ALA A 16 15.16 11.69 1.27
C ALA A 16 14.47 10.45 0.67
N LEU A 17 13.13 10.41 0.70
CA LEU A 17 12.31 9.34 0.15
C LEU A 17 11.85 9.61 -1.29
N ARG A 18 12.11 10.78 -1.88
CA ARG A 18 11.79 11.03 -3.29
C ARG A 18 12.50 10.04 -4.20
N GLY A 19 11.79 9.52 -5.20
CA GLY A 19 12.31 8.45 -6.07
C GLY A 19 12.28 7.07 -5.43
N ARG A 20 11.91 6.96 -4.14
CA ARG A 20 11.79 5.67 -3.44
C ARG A 20 10.33 5.26 -3.31
N TYR A 21 10.14 4.01 -2.89
CA TYR A 21 8.81 3.45 -2.68
C TYR A 21 8.70 2.69 -1.37
N ILE A 22 7.46 2.63 -0.89
CA ILE A 22 7.05 1.95 0.34
C ILE A 22 6.07 0.85 -0.02
N CYS A 23 6.35 -0.36 0.45
CA CYS A 23 5.46 -1.51 0.30
C CYS A 23 4.64 -1.72 1.57
N VAL A 24 3.32 -1.82 1.40
CA VAL A 24 2.39 -2.26 2.44
C VAL A 24 2.16 -3.77 2.24
N SER A 25 2.99 -4.57 2.92
CA SER A 25 3.14 -6.00 2.63
C SER A 25 2.24 -6.85 3.52
N ASN A 26 1.52 -7.79 2.93
CA ASN A 26 0.67 -8.75 3.63
C ASN A 26 1.21 -10.18 3.49
N VAL A 27 0.54 -11.15 4.12
CA VAL A 27 0.93 -12.57 4.07
C VAL A 27 1.08 -13.07 2.63
N HIS A 28 0.21 -12.63 1.72
CA HIS A 28 0.26 -13.04 0.33
C HIS A 28 1.45 -12.49 -0.43
N THR A 29 1.75 -11.20 -0.30
CA THR A 29 2.95 -10.63 -0.93
C THR A 29 4.22 -11.22 -0.32
N THR A 30 4.19 -11.61 0.96
CA THR A 30 5.32 -12.28 1.63
C THR A 30 5.57 -13.68 1.10
N VAL A 31 4.53 -14.51 0.93
CA VAL A 31 4.69 -15.85 0.33
C VAL A 31 5.10 -15.74 -1.15
N MET A 32 4.52 -14.80 -1.90
CA MET A 32 4.93 -14.54 -3.27
C MET A 32 6.41 -14.12 -3.36
N SER A 33 6.86 -13.27 -2.44
CA SER A 33 8.27 -12.86 -2.33
C SER A 33 9.20 -14.03 -2.01
N HIS A 34 8.73 -15.05 -1.28
CA HIS A 34 9.53 -16.25 -1.04
C HIS A 34 9.66 -17.11 -2.31
N ASP A 35 8.61 -17.18 -3.14
CA ASP A 35 8.55 -18.09 -4.28
C ASP A 35 9.10 -17.50 -5.58
N ASP A 36 9.08 -16.17 -5.70
CA ASP A 36 9.54 -15.44 -6.88
C ASP A 36 10.69 -14.52 -6.48
N GLU A 37 11.91 -14.90 -6.86
CA GLU A 37 13.13 -14.14 -6.59
C GLU A 37 13.08 -12.72 -7.17
N SER A 38 12.46 -12.54 -8.34
CA SER A 38 12.30 -11.21 -8.93
C SER A 38 11.41 -10.32 -8.07
N TYR A 39 10.35 -10.88 -7.50
CA TYR A 39 9.46 -10.15 -6.59
C TYR A 39 10.08 -9.95 -5.20
N CYS A 40 10.94 -10.88 -4.77
CA CYS A 40 11.77 -10.73 -3.57
C CYS A 40 12.66 -9.50 -3.67
N ASN A 41 13.34 -9.32 -4.80
CA ASN A 41 14.19 -8.17 -5.05
C ASN A 41 13.39 -6.86 -5.06
N VAL A 42 12.18 -6.87 -5.63
CA VAL A 42 11.23 -5.76 -5.57
C VAL A 42 10.85 -5.43 -4.12
N GLN A 43 10.54 -6.40 -3.28
CA GLN A 43 10.19 -6.12 -1.88
C GLN A 43 11.40 -5.62 -1.07
N ASN A 44 12.57 -6.25 -1.26
CA ASN A 44 13.79 -5.92 -0.52
C ASN A 44 14.39 -4.55 -0.87
N SER A 45 14.12 -4.04 -2.07
CA SER A 45 14.60 -2.72 -2.52
C SER A 45 13.71 -1.55 -2.05
N ALA A 46 12.57 -1.83 -1.40
CA ALA A 46 11.69 -0.80 -0.87
C ALA A 46 12.36 -0.06 0.30
N ALA A 47 12.15 1.26 0.38
CA ALA A 47 12.66 2.08 1.48
C ALA A 47 12.04 1.66 2.82
N LEU A 48 10.75 1.31 2.81
CA LEU A 48 10.04 0.74 3.95
C LEU A 48 9.13 -0.42 3.51
N ARG A 49 9.03 -1.42 4.38
CA ARG A 49 8.09 -2.55 4.29
C ARG A 49 7.20 -2.53 5.52
N LEU A 50 5.96 -2.11 5.33
CA LEU A 50 4.99 -1.93 6.40
C LEU A 50 4.10 -3.19 6.50
N PRO A 51 3.96 -3.79 7.69
CA PRO A 51 3.21 -5.04 7.83
C PRO A 51 1.68 -4.78 7.81
N ASP A 52 1.05 -5.16 6.71
CA ASP A 52 -0.41 -5.19 6.54
C ASP A 52 -0.99 -6.52 7.03
N GLY A 53 -1.19 -6.58 8.35
CA GLY A 53 -1.89 -7.66 9.02
C GLY A 53 -1.20 -8.13 10.29
N LYS A 54 -2.00 -8.72 11.18
CA LYS A 54 -1.52 -9.25 12.47
C LYS A 54 -0.48 -10.37 12.35
N PRO A 55 -0.55 -11.31 11.39
CA PRO A 55 0.46 -12.37 11.29
C PRO A 55 1.87 -11.81 11.09
N LEU A 56 2.03 -10.80 10.23
CA LEU A 56 3.34 -10.19 9.97
C LEU A 56 3.82 -9.37 11.15
N SER A 57 2.94 -8.61 11.82
CA SER A 57 3.35 -7.86 13.01
C SER A 57 3.76 -8.78 14.15
N ILE A 58 3.10 -9.93 14.35
CA ILE A 58 3.51 -10.94 15.34
C ILE A 58 4.88 -11.51 15.02
N VAL A 59 5.13 -11.89 13.75
CA VAL A 59 6.43 -12.42 13.34
C VAL A 59 7.53 -11.38 13.52
N ALA A 60 7.28 -10.12 13.16
CA ALA A 60 8.23 -9.03 13.37
C ALA A 60 8.55 -8.81 14.86
N LYS A 61 7.53 -8.79 15.73
CA LYS A 61 7.72 -8.70 17.18
C LYS A 61 8.55 -9.85 17.74
N HIS A 62 8.28 -11.08 17.30
CA HIS A 62 9.04 -12.25 17.72
C HIS A 62 10.50 -12.21 17.26
N ARG A 63 10.81 -11.47 16.19
CA ARG A 63 12.16 -11.25 15.66
C ARG A 63 12.86 -10.02 16.27
N GLY A 64 12.37 -9.49 17.40
CA GLY A 64 12.98 -8.38 18.13
C GLY A 64 12.48 -6.98 17.74
N PHE A 65 11.52 -6.86 16.81
CA PHE A 65 10.90 -5.58 16.48
C PHE A 65 9.65 -5.35 17.34
N GLU A 66 9.82 -5.11 18.64
CA GLU A 66 8.73 -5.02 19.63
C GLU A 66 7.65 -3.98 19.27
N ASP A 67 8.06 -2.90 18.61
CA ASP A 67 7.21 -1.81 18.12
C ASP A 67 6.56 -2.09 16.76
N ALA A 68 6.67 -3.30 16.20
CA ALA A 68 6.00 -3.63 14.94
C ALA A 68 4.48 -3.70 15.14
N VAL A 69 3.75 -2.70 14.65
CA VAL A 69 2.28 -2.71 14.64
C VAL A 69 1.75 -2.93 13.23
N ARG A 70 0.50 -3.38 13.14
CA ARG A 70 -0.21 -3.47 11.86
C ARG A 70 -0.37 -2.08 11.26
N VAL A 71 0.07 -1.90 10.03
CA VAL A 71 -0.08 -0.67 9.25
C VAL A 71 -0.73 -1.02 7.92
N THR A 72 -1.96 -0.56 7.72
CA THR A 72 -2.71 -0.79 6.48
C THR A 72 -2.60 0.43 5.57
N GLY A 73 -2.67 0.21 4.25
CA GLY A 73 -2.67 1.30 3.27
C GLY A 73 -3.79 2.33 3.53
N PRO A 74 -5.06 1.91 3.68
CA PRO A 74 -6.17 2.83 3.96
C PRO A 74 -6.02 3.62 5.26
N ASP A 75 -5.39 3.06 6.29
CA ASP A 75 -5.16 3.74 7.56
C ASP A 75 -4.01 4.75 7.43
N LEU A 76 -2.90 4.35 6.80
CA LEU A 76 -1.77 5.26 6.54
C LEU A 76 -2.18 6.47 5.69
N MET A 77 -3.00 6.23 4.66
CA MET A 77 -3.63 7.30 3.87
C MET A 77 -4.41 8.26 4.79
N GLY A 78 -5.27 7.72 5.65
CA GLY A 78 -6.11 8.53 6.54
C GLY A 78 -5.30 9.38 7.53
N GLU A 79 -4.24 8.81 8.09
CA GLU A 79 -3.34 9.49 9.01
C GLU A 79 -2.58 10.64 8.32
N LEU A 80 -2.13 10.45 7.08
CA LEU A 80 -1.46 11.51 6.32
C LEU A 80 -2.44 12.60 5.85
N PHE A 81 -3.66 12.25 5.47
CA PHE A 81 -4.68 13.22 5.05
C PHE A 81 -5.22 14.03 6.23
N ALA A 82 -5.37 13.42 7.40
CA ALA A 82 -5.85 14.10 8.60
C ALA A 82 -4.89 15.23 9.05
N ASP A 83 -3.59 15.11 8.73
CA ASP A 83 -2.58 16.14 9.01
C ASP A 83 -2.31 17.07 7.81
N ALA A 84 -3.14 17.05 6.75
CA ALA A 84 -2.91 17.82 5.52
C ALA A 84 -2.67 19.33 5.78
N GLY A 85 -3.44 19.94 6.70
CA GLY A 85 -3.25 21.35 7.06
C GLY A 85 -1.91 21.65 7.76
N LYS A 86 -1.25 20.63 8.34
CA LYS A 86 0.07 20.77 8.99
C LYS A 86 1.22 20.40 8.06
N ASN A 87 1.10 19.27 7.37
CA ASN A 87 2.17 18.70 6.56
C ASN A 87 2.26 19.33 5.15
N LYS A 88 1.15 19.89 4.64
CA LYS A 88 1.03 20.51 3.31
C LYS A 88 1.52 19.62 2.17
N LEU A 89 1.46 18.30 2.36
CA LEU A 89 1.91 17.34 1.36
C LEU A 89 0.95 17.35 0.15
N ARG A 90 1.54 17.34 -1.04
CA ARG A 90 0.86 17.25 -2.33
C ARG A 90 0.66 15.78 -2.69
N HIS A 91 -0.58 15.34 -2.79
CA HIS A 91 -0.93 13.94 -3.04
C HIS A 91 -1.33 13.71 -4.50
N TYR A 92 -0.74 12.69 -5.12
CA TYR A 92 -1.14 12.18 -6.42
C TYR A 92 -1.72 10.77 -6.29
N PHE A 93 -2.77 10.45 -7.05
CA PHE A 93 -3.44 9.16 -7.00
C PHE A 93 -3.33 8.46 -8.35
N TYR A 94 -2.62 7.33 -8.41
CA TYR A 94 -2.37 6.59 -9.64
C TYR A 94 -2.93 5.15 -9.54
N GLY A 95 -3.90 4.82 -10.38
CA GLY A 95 -4.55 3.49 -10.41
C GLY A 95 -6.08 3.53 -10.25
N SER A 96 -6.67 2.36 -10.00
CA SER A 96 -8.12 2.13 -10.00
C SER A 96 -8.82 2.55 -11.31
N THR A 97 -10.15 2.71 -11.30
CA THR A 97 -10.96 3.22 -12.41
C THR A 97 -11.18 4.73 -12.28
N GLN A 98 -11.47 5.41 -13.39
CA GLN A 98 -11.82 6.84 -13.37
C GLN A 98 -13.02 7.13 -12.44
N GLU A 99 -14.08 6.32 -12.50
CA GLU A 99 -15.25 6.44 -11.61
C GLU A 99 -14.87 6.38 -10.11
N THR A 100 -13.91 5.51 -9.76
CA THR A 100 -13.41 5.40 -8.40
C THR A 100 -12.60 6.63 -8.01
N LEU A 101 -11.78 7.17 -8.91
CA LEU A 101 -11.01 8.38 -8.66
C LEU A 101 -11.90 9.62 -8.50
N ASP A 102 -12.94 9.76 -9.32
CA ASP A 102 -13.90 10.87 -9.23
C ASP A 102 -14.63 10.85 -7.87
N THR A 103 -15.06 9.66 -7.44
CA THR A 103 -15.70 9.47 -6.13
C THR A 103 -14.72 9.71 -4.99
N LEU A 104 -13.49 9.24 -5.13
CA LEU A 104 -12.41 9.44 -4.18
C LEU A 104 -12.12 10.93 -3.99
N GLU A 105 -11.98 11.69 -5.08
CA GLU A 105 -11.70 13.13 -5.04
C GLU A 105 -12.74 13.88 -4.22
N LYS A 106 -14.03 13.65 -4.54
CA LYS A 106 -15.16 14.29 -3.85
C LYS A 106 -15.09 14.02 -2.34
N LYS A 107 -14.92 12.76 -1.95
CA LYS A 107 -14.93 12.36 -0.54
C LYS A 107 -13.71 12.86 0.21
N LEU A 108 -12.54 12.91 -0.43
CA LEU A 108 -11.35 13.46 0.18
C LEU A 108 -11.51 14.96 0.45
N LYS A 109 -12.06 15.73 -0.50
CA LYS A 109 -12.33 17.16 -0.32
C LYS A 109 -13.39 17.42 0.76
N GLU A 110 -14.44 16.60 0.81
CA GLU A 110 -15.48 16.70 1.85
C GLU A 110 -14.95 16.38 3.25
N LYS A 111 -14.12 15.34 3.37
CA LYS A 111 -13.65 14.84 4.67
C LYS A 111 -12.39 15.53 5.19
N TYR A 112 -11.51 15.97 4.29
CA TYR A 112 -10.22 16.60 4.59
C TYR A 112 -10.10 17.91 3.80
N PRO A 113 -10.71 19.01 4.26
CA PRO A 113 -10.77 20.27 3.50
C PRO A 113 -9.40 20.85 3.11
N ASP A 114 -8.37 20.58 3.91
CA ASP A 114 -7.00 21.08 3.70
C ASP A 114 -6.15 20.16 2.79
N ILE A 115 -6.71 19.08 2.25
CA ILE A 115 -5.97 18.15 1.39
C ILE A 115 -5.56 18.80 0.06
N ILE A 116 -4.28 18.67 -0.30
CA ILE A 116 -3.77 19.13 -1.58
C ILE A 116 -3.69 17.94 -2.54
N ILE A 117 -4.65 17.86 -3.47
CA ILE A 117 -4.64 16.86 -4.54
C ILE A 117 -3.90 17.47 -5.73
N ALA A 118 -2.68 16.98 -6.00
CA ALA A 118 -1.85 17.42 -7.12
C ALA A 118 -2.31 16.84 -8.45
N GLY A 119 -2.94 15.66 -8.43
CA GLY A 119 -3.49 15.02 -9.61
C GLY A 119 -4.03 13.62 -9.31
N MET A 120 -4.85 13.11 -10.22
CA MET A 120 -5.40 11.77 -10.17
C MET A 120 -5.40 11.20 -11.58
N PHE A 121 -4.97 9.95 -11.74
CA PHE A 121 -4.89 9.31 -13.04
C PHE A 121 -5.17 7.82 -12.97
N SER A 122 -6.11 7.38 -13.81
CA SER A 122 -6.48 5.98 -14.00
C SER A 122 -5.81 5.45 -15.26
N PRO A 123 -4.67 4.74 -15.18
CA PRO A 123 -4.05 4.15 -16.36
C PRO A 123 -4.94 3.07 -16.98
N PRO A 124 -4.81 2.79 -18.28
CA PRO A 124 -5.59 1.76 -18.94
C PRO A 124 -5.37 0.38 -18.31
N PHE A 125 -6.43 -0.43 -18.31
CA PHE A 125 -6.35 -1.81 -17.84
C PHE A 125 -5.64 -2.67 -18.89
N GLY A 126 -4.59 -3.35 -18.48
CA GLY A 126 -3.82 -4.26 -19.32
C GLY A 126 -2.35 -3.88 -19.42
N ALA A 127 -1.75 -4.26 -20.55
CA ALA A 127 -0.40 -3.87 -20.93
C ALA A 127 -0.41 -2.38 -21.33
N VAL A 128 0.64 -1.68 -20.91
CA VAL A 128 0.92 -0.28 -21.23
C VAL A 128 2.24 -0.31 -22.00
N SER A 129 2.36 0.45 -23.09
CA SER A 129 3.62 0.59 -23.81
C SER A 129 4.63 1.36 -22.97
N ASP A 130 5.93 1.20 -23.26
CA ASP A 130 6.97 1.96 -22.55
C ASP A 130 6.84 3.47 -22.81
N GLU A 131 6.33 3.86 -23.97
CA GLU A 131 6.04 5.25 -24.32
C GLU A 131 4.90 5.83 -23.48
N ASP A 132 3.75 5.14 -23.40
CA ASP A 132 2.60 5.58 -22.60
C ASP A 132 2.98 5.66 -21.11
N ASP A 133 3.72 4.66 -20.62
CA ASP A 133 4.17 4.62 -19.23
C ASP A 133 5.14 5.77 -18.90
N ALA A 134 6.04 6.12 -19.83
CA ALA A 134 6.89 7.30 -19.71
C ALA A 134 6.09 8.62 -19.70
N GLU A 135 5.03 8.73 -20.51
CA GLU A 135 4.12 9.88 -20.47
C GLU A 135 3.39 9.97 -19.13
N PHE A 136 2.93 8.85 -18.57
CA PHE A 136 2.28 8.83 -17.26
C PHE A 136 3.22 9.30 -16.15
N VAL A 137 4.47 8.85 -16.17
CA VAL A 137 5.50 9.32 -15.21
C VAL A 137 5.76 10.82 -15.37
N LYS A 138 5.81 11.31 -16.62
CA LYS A 138 5.96 12.75 -16.88
C LYS A 138 4.77 13.54 -16.32
N MET A 139 3.54 13.08 -16.54
CA MET A 139 2.33 13.72 -15.97
C MET A 139 2.37 13.76 -14.44
N ILE A 140 2.80 12.66 -13.80
CA ILE A 140 2.98 12.61 -12.35
C ILE A 140 4.00 13.64 -11.90
N ASN A 141 5.17 13.70 -12.54
CA ASN A 141 6.25 14.61 -12.17
C ASN A 141 5.88 16.09 -12.40
N ASP A 142 5.21 16.41 -13.50
CA ASP A 142 4.76 17.76 -13.84
C ASP A 142 3.73 18.29 -12.84
N ALA A 143 2.92 17.40 -12.24
CA ALA A 143 1.99 17.77 -11.17
C ALA A 143 2.71 18.13 -9.84
N GLY A 144 4.01 17.81 -9.74
CA GLY A 144 4.86 18.09 -8.57
C GLY A 144 4.33 17.54 -7.24
N PRO A 145 3.98 16.25 -7.13
CA PRO A 145 3.54 15.67 -5.87
C PRO A 145 4.71 15.41 -4.91
N ASP A 146 4.38 15.29 -3.63
CA ASP A 146 5.28 14.77 -2.60
C ASP A 146 5.06 13.26 -2.42
N VAL A 147 3.80 12.83 -2.49
CA VAL A 147 3.38 11.43 -2.32
C VAL A 147 2.55 10.97 -3.52
N VAL A 148 2.93 9.85 -4.12
CA VAL A 148 2.16 9.15 -5.15
C VAL A 148 1.58 7.87 -4.55
N TRP A 149 0.26 7.85 -4.38
CA TRP A 149 -0.47 6.65 -3.96
C TRP A 149 -0.68 5.74 -5.16
N VAL A 150 -0.29 4.48 -5.06
CA VAL A 150 -0.37 3.50 -6.16
C VAL A 150 -1.41 2.43 -5.83
N GLY A 151 -2.50 2.43 -6.59
CA GLY A 151 -3.67 1.54 -6.44
C GLY A 151 -3.84 0.58 -7.62
N LEU A 152 -2.76 -0.05 -8.10
CA LEU A 152 -2.81 -1.02 -9.21
C LEU A 152 -3.06 -2.46 -8.76
N GLY A 153 -3.00 -2.72 -7.45
CA GLY A 153 -3.07 -4.05 -6.87
C GLY A 153 -1.74 -4.82 -6.94
N ALA A 154 -1.53 -5.71 -5.97
CA ALA A 154 -0.36 -6.57 -5.93
C ALA A 154 -0.49 -7.74 -6.92
N PRO A 155 0.58 -8.15 -7.62
CA PRO A 155 1.96 -7.63 -7.52
C PRO A 155 2.27 -6.45 -8.47
N LYS A 156 1.32 -6.03 -9.32
CA LYS A 156 1.55 -5.03 -10.36
C LYS A 156 2.04 -3.70 -9.77
N GLN A 157 1.46 -3.25 -8.66
CA GLN A 157 1.84 -1.98 -8.02
C GLN A 157 3.29 -1.98 -7.52
N GLU A 158 3.76 -3.06 -6.85
CA GLU A 158 5.13 -3.07 -6.33
C GLU A 158 6.15 -3.16 -7.44
N ARG A 159 5.85 -3.94 -8.50
CA ARG A 159 6.71 -4.00 -9.68
C ARG A 159 6.78 -2.64 -10.37
N TRP A 160 5.63 -2.00 -10.60
CA TRP A 160 5.57 -0.67 -11.21
C TRP A 160 6.38 0.35 -10.41
N MET A 161 6.19 0.42 -9.09
CA MET A 161 6.97 1.31 -8.22
C MET A 161 8.47 1.00 -8.25
N TYR A 162 8.86 -0.28 -8.27
CA TYR A 162 10.25 -0.68 -8.38
C TYR A 162 10.86 -0.23 -9.72
N TYR A 163 10.18 -0.44 -10.85
CA TYR A 163 10.65 0.00 -12.16
C TYR A 163 10.72 1.53 -12.29
N HIS A 164 9.91 2.26 -11.53
CA HIS A 164 9.84 3.72 -11.54
C HIS A 164 10.61 4.41 -10.42
N ARG A 165 11.32 3.64 -9.59
CA ARG A 165 12.24 4.21 -8.62
C ARG A 165 13.25 5.09 -9.35
N ASP A 166 13.58 6.22 -8.74
CA ASP A 166 14.44 7.27 -9.28
C ASP A 166 13.91 7.98 -10.56
N ARG A 167 12.77 7.55 -11.13
CA ARG A 167 12.09 8.21 -12.28
C ARG A 167 10.90 9.07 -11.86
N VAL A 168 10.20 8.67 -10.79
CA VAL A 168 9.11 9.46 -10.18
C VAL A 168 9.70 10.35 -9.08
N ASN A 169 9.50 11.66 -9.18
CA ASN A 169 10.10 12.67 -8.30
C ASN A 169 9.35 12.84 -6.95
N ALA A 170 8.79 11.75 -6.43
CA ALA A 170 7.96 11.71 -5.22
C ALA A 170 8.16 10.37 -4.49
N VAL A 171 7.69 10.26 -3.24
CA VAL A 171 7.62 8.95 -2.59
C VAL A 171 6.41 8.18 -3.11
N MET A 172 6.62 6.96 -3.58
CA MET A 172 5.53 6.10 -4.03
C MET A 172 5.07 5.17 -2.90
N ILE A 173 3.76 5.03 -2.68
CA ILE A 173 3.21 4.17 -1.64
C ILE A 173 2.13 3.25 -2.23
N GLY A 174 2.39 1.95 -2.22
CA GLY A 174 1.44 0.94 -2.68
C GLY A 174 0.34 0.72 -1.65
N VAL A 175 -0.92 1.00 -2.00
CA VAL A 175 -2.05 0.95 -1.05
C VAL A 175 -3.08 -0.14 -1.36
N GLY A 176 -2.88 -0.90 -2.45
CA GLY A 176 -3.81 -1.95 -2.86
C GLY A 176 -5.21 -1.38 -3.07
N ALA A 177 -6.22 -1.96 -2.41
CA ALA A 177 -7.61 -1.51 -2.48
C ALA A 177 -7.91 -0.23 -1.67
N GLY A 178 -6.89 0.58 -1.36
CA GLY A 178 -7.04 1.84 -0.60
C GLY A 178 -8.06 2.80 -1.22
N PHE A 179 -8.06 2.91 -2.55
CA PHE A 179 -8.95 3.81 -3.26
C PHE A 179 -10.40 3.35 -3.16
N ASP A 180 -10.66 2.07 -3.37
CA ASP A 180 -11.99 1.47 -3.24
C ASP A 180 -12.59 1.62 -1.84
N TYR A 181 -11.75 1.63 -0.80
CA TYR A 181 -12.22 1.88 0.56
C TYR A 181 -12.68 3.31 0.80
N TYR A 182 -11.99 4.28 0.21
CA TYR A 182 -12.39 5.68 0.34
C TYR A 182 -13.53 6.02 -0.62
N ALA A 183 -13.62 5.35 -1.78
CA ALA A 183 -14.74 5.49 -2.70
C ALA A 183 -16.03 4.78 -2.21
N ASP A 184 -16.01 4.03 -1.10
CA ASP A 184 -17.08 3.14 -0.61
C ASP A 184 -17.49 2.01 -1.57
N ASN A 185 -16.67 1.70 -2.58
CA ASN A 185 -16.84 0.52 -3.42
C ASN A 185 -16.75 -0.76 -2.58
N ILE A 186 -15.93 -0.74 -1.53
CA ILE A 186 -15.75 -1.84 -0.58
C ILE A 186 -16.07 -1.36 0.83
N LYS A 187 -17.03 -2.02 1.49
CA LYS A 187 -17.30 -1.76 2.90
C LYS A 187 -16.12 -2.25 3.74
N ARG A 188 -15.57 -1.41 4.63
CA ARG A 188 -14.61 -1.86 5.65
C ARG A 188 -15.28 -2.79 6.66
N ALA A 189 -14.50 -3.69 7.24
CA ALA A 189 -14.95 -4.48 8.38
C ALA A 189 -15.32 -3.55 9.56
N PRO A 190 -16.29 -3.91 10.41
CA PRO A 190 -16.56 -3.17 11.64
C PRO A 190 -15.29 -2.93 12.47
N LYS A 191 -15.21 -1.79 13.19
CA LYS A 191 -14.01 -1.41 13.98
C LYS A 191 -13.56 -2.51 14.94
N TRP A 192 -14.50 -3.24 15.55
CA TRP A 192 -14.16 -4.36 16.45
C TRP A 192 -13.46 -5.50 15.69
N MET A 193 -13.88 -5.82 14.47
CA MET A 193 -13.20 -6.81 13.61
C MET A 193 -11.83 -6.32 13.17
N GLN A 194 -11.69 -5.03 12.84
CA GLN A 194 -10.38 -4.45 12.51
C GLN A 194 -9.41 -4.54 13.70
N LYS A 195 -9.87 -4.20 14.91
CA LYS A 195 -9.09 -4.32 16.16
C LYS A 195 -8.73 -5.78 16.47
N CYS A 196 -9.64 -6.72 16.23
CA CYS A 196 -9.39 -8.15 16.36
C CYS A 196 -8.57 -8.74 15.19
N SER A 197 -8.22 -7.94 14.19
CA SER A 197 -7.54 -8.37 12.96
C SER A 197 -8.30 -9.45 12.17
N LEU A 198 -9.63 -9.38 12.20
CA LEU A 198 -10.56 -10.22 11.46
C LEU A 198 -11.00 -9.58 10.14
N GLU A 199 -10.31 -8.52 9.69
CA GLU A 199 -10.66 -7.86 8.43
C GLU A 199 -10.51 -8.80 7.22
N TRP A 200 -9.54 -9.72 7.27
CA TRP A 200 -9.42 -10.78 6.27
C TRP A 200 -10.66 -11.68 6.24
N LEU A 201 -11.25 -12.00 7.40
CA LEU A 201 -12.45 -12.82 7.52
C LEU A 201 -13.68 -12.08 6.98
N TYR A 202 -13.78 -10.78 7.25
CA TYR A 202 -14.85 -9.95 6.67
C TYR A 202 -14.75 -9.86 5.15
N ARG A 203 -13.54 -9.67 4.59
CA ARG A 203 -13.33 -9.72 3.13
C ARG A 203 -13.66 -11.10 2.57
N LEU A 204 -13.28 -12.18 3.26
CA LEU A 204 -13.63 -13.55 2.89
C LEU A 204 -15.14 -13.73 2.81
N MET A 205 -15.91 -13.13 3.72
CA MET A 205 -17.37 -13.19 3.67
C MET A 205 -17.97 -12.39 2.49
N GLN A 206 -17.31 -11.32 2.04
CA GLN A 206 -17.75 -10.53 0.88
C GLN A 206 -17.40 -11.20 -0.46
N ASP A 207 -16.26 -11.87 -0.55
CA ASP A 207 -15.79 -12.54 -1.79
C ASP A 207 -15.19 -13.93 -1.48
N PRO A 208 -16.03 -14.89 -1.05
CA PRO A 208 -15.57 -16.18 -0.54
C PRO A 208 -14.93 -17.04 -1.63
N LYS A 209 -15.45 -17.00 -2.87
CA LYS A 209 -14.96 -17.83 -3.98
C LYS A 209 -13.52 -17.47 -4.36
N ARG A 210 -13.19 -16.17 -4.42
CA ARG A 210 -11.84 -15.73 -4.78
C ARG A 210 -10.87 -15.83 -3.60
N LEU A 211 -11.30 -15.45 -2.40
CA LEU A 211 -10.39 -15.33 -1.26
C LEU A 211 -10.17 -16.64 -0.50
N ALA A 212 -11.11 -17.59 -0.50
CA ALA A 212 -10.95 -18.86 0.23
C ALA A 212 -9.77 -19.68 -0.30
N ARG A 213 -9.70 -19.87 -1.63
CA ARG A 213 -8.57 -20.58 -2.27
C ARG A 213 -7.24 -19.90 -1.96
N ARG A 214 -7.18 -18.57 -2.11
CA ARG A 214 -5.97 -17.79 -1.85
C ARG A 214 -5.53 -17.90 -0.40
N TYR A 215 -6.44 -17.77 0.56
CA TYR A 215 -6.10 -17.79 1.99
C TYR A 215 -5.70 -19.17 2.48
N MET A 216 -6.38 -20.24 2.05
CA MET A 216 -6.01 -21.60 2.46
C MET A 216 -4.59 -21.94 2.03
N ASP A 217 -4.24 -21.68 0.77
CA ASP A 217 -2.89 -21.95 0.26
C ASP A 217 -1.85 -21.03 0.92
N THR A 218 -2.06 -19.72 0.85
CA THR A 218 -1.06 -18.74 1.30
C THR A 218 -0.83 -18.84 2.82
N ASN A 219 -1.88 -18.93 3.64
CA ASN A 219 -1.71 -18.94 5.10
C ASN A 219 -1.05 -20.24 5.59
N TYR A 220 -1.42 -21.38 5.00
CA TYR A 220 -0.78 -22.66 5.32
C TYR A 220 0.71 -22.62 4.99
N ARG A 221 1.05 -22.13 3.79
CA ARG A 221 2.44 -22.00 3.35
C ARG A 221 3.22 -21.02 4.23
N PHE A 222 2.64 -19.88 4.57
CA PHE A 222 3.26 -18.90 5.47
C PHE A 222 3.62 -19.50 6.83
N ILE A 223 2.68 -20.19 7.49
CA ILE A 223 2.95 -20.83 8.79
C ILE A 223 4.08 -21.86 8.67
N ARG A 224 4.07 -22.67 7.61
CA ARG A 224 5.11 -23.68 7.38
C ARG A 224 6.49 -23.04 7.15
N LEU A 225 6.55 -21.97 6.37
CA LEU A 225 7.79 -21.23 6.08
C LEU A 225 8.36 -20.58 7.34
N VAL A 226 7.52 -19.90 8.12
CA VAL A 226 7.94 -19.29 9.40
C VAL A 226 8.47 -20.35 10.37
N LYS A 227 7.80 -21.50 10.49
CA LYS A 227 8.28 -22.60 11.34
C LYS A 227 9.64 -23.16 10.89
N LYS A 228 9.82 -23.34 9.58
CA LYS A 228 11.08 -23.84 8.99
C LYS A 228 12.24 -22.86 9.17
N GLU A 229 11.97 -21.57 9.10
CA GLU A 229 12.96 -20.52 9.30
C GLU A 229 13.36 -20.42 10.78
N ASN A 230 12.39 -20.47 11.69
CA ASN A 230 12.65 -20.48 13.14
C ASN A 230 13.40 -21.73 13.60
N SER A 231 13.27 -22.87 12.93
CA SER A 231 14.05 -24.09 13.25
C SER A 231 15.49 -24.05 12.72
N ARG A 232 15.86 -23.01 11.96
CA ARG A 232 17.21 -22.81 11.39
C ARG A 232 18.00 -21.71 12.11
N GLN A 233 17.36 -20.97 13.01
CA GLN A 233 17.98 -20.00 13.92
C GLN A 233 18.28 -20.67 15.25
#